data_AF-A0A8S3SQF1-F1
#
_entry.id   AF-A0A8S3SQF1-F1
#
_cell.length_a   1.000
_cell.length_b   1.000
_cell.length_c   1.000
_cell.angle_alpha   90.00
_cell.angle_beta   90.00
_cell.angle_gamma   90.00
#
_symmetry.space_group_name_H-M   'P 1'
#
loop_
_entity.id
_entity.type
_entity.pdbx_description
1 polymer ?
#
loop_
_entity_poly.entity_id
_entity_poly.type
_entity_poly.pdbx_seq_one_letter_code
_entity_poly.pdbx_strand_id
1 'polypeptide(L)'
;MQEKILLLQENLTNIKEQKATLEAELAFKETEVKDLIAERDWLSELVDINIVTYNEDRKCFTPDLQQCVYDLLNCNVSCSQITPVIQHALQLANRQAHKLPSRSTVNNMNVQRLVLSHRQLSEEFKEKQNTCLLGDETSKYGHKYQGIHSSDADGRIWALGVREMTTKAGQSVLNVLKDILSDIDDASERSDNEVSKEILLNISSTMSDRAATQLKFNELLEEFRTSVLKEKMVDTWETLSLNEQETISKLSNFFCSLHLLVHMAEAAASTLKESDKGFFGTEHPILDKSFLKATEPGAVRLIRIASTAFARGGDEKNGAHLHFETYIDNFLATHKLRSIPLERYRGNRFNIIFSAASNVFFLADKMSAYLEAGASNRLLLALQFDLQIPEYVAGCKALGLISEFITIPLWCCLEDSNISIMDIGVHFKELVAYLEEMDYQKFVEGKYLMTRVDRQKVLNSRIVLSLVKPWEHDDKVHVILQMIIPALTMMAFIITELVYVFV
;
A
#
# COMPACT_ATOMS: atom_id res chain seq x y z
N MET A 1 18.53 -14.90 109.59
CA MET A 1 18.32 -13.60 108.92
C MET A 1 19.12 -13.50 107.63
N GLN A 2 20.41 -13.86 107.64
CA GLN A 2 21.25 -13.92 106.43
C GLN A 2 20.74 -14.89 105.34
N GLU A 3 20.23 -16.07 105.68
CA GLU A 3 19.64 -17.00 104.68
C GLU A 3 18.43 -16.43 103.93
N LYS A 4 17.54 -15.69 104.62
CA LYS A 4 16.40 -15.04 103.95
C LYS A 4 16.83 -13.93 102.99
N ILE A 5 17.93 -13.23 103.31
CA ILE A 5 18.50 -12.21 102.42
C ILE A 5 19.12 -12.88 101.18
N LEU A 6 19.81 -14.00 101.36
CA LEU A 6 20.40 -14.78 100.27
C LEU A 6 19.31 -15.31 99.31
N LEU A 7 18.23 -15.90 99.85
CA LEU A 7 17.10 -16.41 99.05
C LEU A 7 16.37 -15.29 98.30
N LEU A 8 16.23 -14.11 98.91
CA LEU A 8 15.65 -12.94 98.23
C LEU A 8 16.56 -12.40 97.12
N GLN A 9 17.88 -12.44 97.31
CA GLN A 9 18.85 -12.06 96.27
C GLN A 9 18.80 -13.04 95.09
N GLU A 10 18.72 -14.34 95.36
CA GLU A 10 18.59 -15.39 94.35
C GLU A 10 17.28 -15.24 93.54
N ASN A 11 16.15 -15.05 94.23
CA ASN A 11 14.85 -14.80 93.58
C ASN A 11 14.85 -13.50 92.76
N LEU A 12 15.48 -12.42 93.27
CA LEU A 12 15.60 -11.17 92.53
C LEU A 12 16.44 -11.36 91.26
N THR A 13 17.45 -12.22 91.31
CA THR A 13 18.32 -12.52 90.17
C THR A 13 17.57 -13.32 89.12
N ASN A 14 16.84 -14.36 89.54
CA ASN A 14 15.99 -15.16 88.67
C ASN A 14 14.88 -14.33 88.00
N ILE A 15 14.23 -13.43 88.75
CA ILE A 15 13.22 -12.51 88.18
C ILE A 15 13.85 -11.56 87.16
N LYS A 16 15.05 -11.05 87.41
CA LYS A 16 15.77 -10.19 86.45
C LYS A 16 16.14 -10.94 85.17
N GLU A 17 16.59 -12.19 85.30
CA GLU A 17 16.88 -13.06 84.16
C GLU A 17 15.61 -13.35 83.36
N GLN A 18 14.51 -13.74 84.02
CA GLN A 18 13.22 -13.95 83.35
C GLN A 18 12.71 -12.71 82.64
N LYS A 19 12.84 -11.54 83.28
CA LYS A 19 12.47 -10.25 82.67
C LYS A 19 13.31 -9.98 81.42
N ALA A 20 14.62 -10.18 81.48
CA ALA A 20 15.52 -9.98 80.33
C ALA A 20 15.17 -10.93 79.17
N THR A 21 14.86 -12.20 79.48
CA THR A 21 14.40 -13.18 78.48
C THR A 21 13.09 -12.75 77.82
N LEU A 22 12.10 -12.33 78.61
CA LEU A 22 10.81 -11.86 78.09
C LEU A 22 10.95 -10.57 77.26
N GLU A 23 11.83 -9.65 77.65
CA GLU A 23 12.11 -8.43 76.87
C GLU A 23 12.78 -8.77 75.53
N ALA A 24 13.68 -9.76 75.50
CA ALA A 24 14.29 -10.24 74.27
C ALA A 24 13.27 -10.95 73.36
N GLU A 25 12.40 -11.80 73.93
CA GLU A 25 11.32 -12.46 73.19
C GLU A 25 10.32 -11.45 72.62
N LEU A 26 9.96 -10.41 73.39
CA LEU A 26 9.08 -9.33 72.93
C LEU A 26 9.69 -8.58 71.76
N ALA A 27 10.96 -8.17 71.85
CA ALA A 27 11.65 -7.47 70.77
C ALA A 27 11.77 -8.34 69.50
N PHE A 28 12.01 -9.64 69.65
CA PHE A 28 12.01 -10.59 68.55
C PHE A 28 10.62 -10.68 67.89
N LYS A 29 9.55 -10.81 68.68
CA LYS A 29 8.17 -10.88 68.19
C LYS A 29 7.71 -9.59 67.53
N GLU A 30 8.10 -8.43 68.04
CA GLU A 30 7.83 -7.14 67.41
C GLU A 30 8.49 -7.00 66.03
N THR A 31 9.66 -7.60 65.86
CA THR A 31 10.36 -7.65 64.57
C THR A 31 9.63 -8.57 63.59
N GLU A 32 9.25 -9.77 64.04
CA GLU A 32 8.48 -10.74 63.24
C GLU A 32 7.13 -10.15 62.77
N VAL A 33 6.43 -9.40 63.62
CA VAL A 33 5.18 -8.71 63.25
C VAL A 33 5.43 -7.65 62.17
N LYS A 34 6.52 -6.90 62.23
CA LYS A 34 6.86 -5.91 61.19
C LYS A 34 7.14 -6.58 59.86
N ASP A 35 7.87 -7.69 59.86
CA ASP A 35 8.18 -8.44 58.64
C ASP A 35 6.91 -9.02 58.01
N LEU A 36 6.00 -9.59 58.82
CA LEU A 36 4.70 -10.09 58.35
C LEU A 36 3.79 -8.99 57.81
N ILE A 37 3.83 -7.79 58.39
CA ILE A 37 3.10 -6.63 57.85
C ILE A 37 3.64 -6.24 56.47
N ALA A 38 4.96 -6.19 56.31
CA ALA A 38 5.59 -5.88 55.03
C ALA A 38 5.26 -6.94 53.96
N GLU A 39 5.28 -8.23 54.33
CA GLU A 39 4.92 -9.33 53.44
C GLU A 39 3.43 -9.29 53.04
N ARG A 40 2.53 -9.01 54.00
CA ARG A 40 1.10 -8.80 53.73
C ARG A 40 0.88 -7.67 52.73
N ASP A 41 1.58 -6.55 52.90
CA ASP A 41 1.41 -5.37 52.04
C ASP A 41 1.91 -5.68 50.62
N TRP A 42 3.05 -6.35 50.48
CA TRP A 42 3.56 -6.82 49.20
C TRP A 42 2.61 -7.83 48.53
N LEU A 43 2.09 -8.80 49.28
CA LEU A 43 1.11 -9.77 48.76
C LEU A 43 -0.19 -9.07 48.33
N SER A 44 -0.62 -8.04 49.05
CA SER A 44 -1.82 -7.26 48.70
C SER A 44 -1.65 -6.52 47.37
N GLU A 45 -0.46 -5.98 47.09
CA GLU A 45 -0.13 -5.41 45.78
C GLU A 45 -0.10 -6.48 44.67
N LEU A 46 0.42 -7.67 44.96
CA LEU A 46 0.50 -8.77 43.99
C LEU A 46 -0.88 -9.36 43.62
N VAL A 47 -1.76 -9.39 44.63
CA VAL A 47 -3.13 -9.91 44.56
C VAL A 47 -4.10 -8.86 44.02
N ASP A 48 -3.72 -7.58 43.90
CA ASP A 48 -4.61 -6.59 43.31
C ASP A 48 -4.92 -6.97 41.86
N ILE A 49 -6.20 -7.29 41.64
CA ILE A 49 -6.75 -7.66 40.34
C ILE A 49 -6.92 -6.40 39.50
N ASN A 50 -7.01 -5.22 40.13
CA ASN A 50 -7.34 -3.97 39.46
C ASN A 50 -6.10 -3.22 38.99
N ILE A 51 -6.01 -3.00 37.69
CA ILE A 51 -5.03 -2.11 37.10
C ILE A 51 -5.58 -0.68 37.16
N VAL A 52 -4.79 0.22 37.73
CA VAL A 52 -5.11 1.66 37.76
C VAL A 52 -4.92 2.25 36.37
N THR A 53 -6.03 2.48 35.69
CA THR A 53 -6.06 2.99 34.31
C THR A 53 -6.58 4.43 34.22
N TYR A 54 -7.09 4.99 35.31
CA TYR A 54 -7.68 6.33 35.34
C TYR A 54 -7.31 7.05 36.63
N ASN A 55 -6.87 8.29 36.49
CA ASN A 55 -6.53 9.18 37.58
C ASN A 55 -7.76 10.07 37.89
N GLU A 56 -8.39 9.85 39.04
CA GLU A 56 -9.59 10.60 39.45
C GLU A 56 -9.30 12.08 39.74
N ASP A 57 -8.14 12.40 40.32
CA ASP A 57 -7.76 13.78 40.65
C ASP A 57 -7.58 14.64 39.39
N ARG A 58 -6.91 14.07 38.38
CA ARG A 58 -6.65 14.71 37.09
C ARG A 58 -7.78 14.52 36.08
N LYS A 59 -8.77 13.68 36.40
CA LYS A 59 -9.87 13.28 35.53
C LYS A 59 -9.42 12.83 34.14
N CYS A 60 -8.34 12.05 34.08
CA CYS A 60 -7.76 11.58 32.84
C CYS A 60 -7.32 10.11 32.91
N PHE A 61 -7.25 9.46 31.75
CA PHE A 61 -6.66 8.12 31.66
C PHE A 61 -5.14 8.20 31.85
N THR A 62 -4.56 7.15 32.42
CA THR A 62 -3.11 7.09 32.67
C THR A 62 -2.33 7.13 31.34
N PRO A 63 -1.09 7.64 31.35
CA PRO A 63 -0.22 7.63 30.16
C PRO A 63 -0.04 6.22 29.57
N ASP A 64 0.12 5.20 30.42
CA ASP A 64 0.28 3.81 29.95
C ASP A 64 -0.95 3.29 29.20
N LEU A 65 -2.16 3.64 29.65
CA LEU A 65 -3.37 3.28 28.92
C LEU A 65 -3.48 4.05 27.60
N GLN A 66 -3.13 5.34 27.59
CA GLN A 66 -3.10 6.13 26.36
C GLN A 66 -2.12 5.54 25.34
N GLN A 67 -0.92 5.16 25.78
CA GLN A 67 0.07 4.48 24.94
C GLN A 67 -0.47 3.14 24.41
N CYS A 68 -1.08 2.33 25.26
CA CYS A 68 -1.73 1.08 24.85
C CYS A 68 -2.80 1.32 23.77
N VAL A 69 -3.62 2.37 23.92
CA VAL A 69 -4.60 2.77 22.90
C VAL A 69 -3.89 3.15 21.58
N TYR A 70 -2.80 3.90 21.64
CA TYR A 70 -2.02 4.28 20.44
C TYR A 70 -1.40 3.07 19.74
N ASP A 71 -0.86 2.12 20.50
CA ASP A 71 -0.27 0.89 19.95
C ASP A 71 -1.33 0.03 19.27
N LEU A 72 -2.52 -0.09 19.87
CA LEU A 72 -3.65 -0.81 19.26
C LEU A 72 -4.15 -0.12 17.98
N LEU A 73 -4.20 1.22 17.96
CA LEU A 73 -4.51 1.98 16.74
C LEU A 73 -3.45 1.74 15.65
N ASN A 74 -2.16 1.66 16.02
CA ASN A 74 -1.08 1.32 15.08
C ASN A 74 -1.19 -0.12 14.55
N CYS A 75 -1.78 -1.02 15.33
CA CYS A 75 -2.14 -2.38 14.89
C CYS A 75 -3.44 -2.43 14.06
N ASN A 76 -3.96 -1.29 13.59
CA ASN A 76 -5.21 -1.17 12.83
C ASN A 76 -6.46 -1.68 13.56
N VAL A 77 -6.46 -1.68 14.90
CA VAL A 77 -7.67 -1.98 15.67
C VAL A 77 -8.60 -0.77 15.62
N SER A 78 -9.83 -0.98 15.13
CA SER A 78 -10.81 0.11 15.03
C SER A 78 -11.15 0.69 16.41
N CYS A 79 -11.42 2.00 16.49
CA CYS A 79 -11.72 2.68 17.76
C CYS A 79 -12.86 2.04 18.58
N SER A 80 -13.83 1.39 17.91
CA SER A 80 -14.94 0.68 18.58
C SER A 80 -14.52 -0.64 19.21
N GLN A 81 -13.40 -1.23 18.78
CA GLN A 81 -12.90 -2.53 19.23
C GLN A 81 -11.77 -2.42 20.25
N ILE A 82 -11.16 -1.26 20.42
CA ILE A 82 -10.03 -1.07 21.34
C ILE A 82 -10.40 -1.45 22.78
N THR A 83 -11.50 -0.92 23.31
CA THR A 83 -11.96 -1.24 24.66
C THR A 83 -12.27 -2.73 24.85
N PRO A 84 -13.05 -3.38 23.95
CA PRO A 84 -13.20 -4.83 23.97
C PRO A 84 -11.87 -5.58 23.96
N VAL A 85 -10.91 -5.21 23.10
CA VAL A 85 -9.62 -5.89 23.00
C VAL A 85 -8.84 -5.81 24.32
N ILE A 86 -8.76 -4.62 24.93
CA ILE A 86 -8.12 -4.43 26.24
C ILE A 86 -8.82 -5.30 27.29
N GLN A 87 -10.15 -5.30 27.32
CA GLN A 87 -10.91 -6.08 28.28
C GLN A 87 -10.64 -7.60 28.15
N HIS A 88 -10.61 -8.14 26.94
CA HIS A 88 -10.30 -9.56 26.73
C HIS A 88 -8.86 -9.89 27.12
N ALA A 89 -7.89 -9.00 26.81
CA ALA A 89 -6.51 -9.20 27.23
C ALA A 89 -6.36 -9.23 28.76
N LEU A 90 -7.06 -8.34 29.48
CA LEU A 90 -7.07 -8.32 30.93
C LEU A 90 -7.72 -9.56 31.53
N GLN A 91 -8.82 -10.04 30.94
CA GLN A 91 -9.48 -11.27 31.36
C GLN A 91 -8.56 -12.50 31.24
N LEU A 92 -7.79 -12.61 30.15
CA LEU A 92 -6.80 -13.69 30.00
C LEU A 92 -5.71 -13.64 31.08
N ALA A 93 -5.38 -12.45 31.57
CA ALA A 93 -4.41 -12.25 32.64
C ALA A 93 -5.02 -12.33 34.06
N ASN A 94 -6.31 -12.66 34.19
CA ASN A 94 -7.06 -12.57 35.45
C ASN A 94 -6.92 -11.19 36.14
N ARG A 95 -6.88 -10.12 35.34
CA ARG A 95 -6.87 -8.73 35.78
C ARG A 95 -8.15 -8.02 35.34
N GLN A 96 -8.46 -6.91 35.99
CA GLN A 96 -9.55 -6.01 35.66
C GLN A 96 -9.02 -4.58 35.59
N ALA A 97 -9.59 -3.74 34.74
CA ALA A 97 -9.26 -2.31 34.73
C ALA A 97 -10.25 -1.57 35.62
N HIS A 98 -9.75 -0.62 36.41
CA HIS A 98 -10.60 0.30 37.18
C HIS A 98 -11.61 1.03 36.29
N LYS A 99 -11.14 1.52 35.13
CA LYS A 99 -11.98 2.22 34.14
C LYS A 99 -11.38 2.10 32.74
N LEU A 100 -12.22 1.85 31.74
CA LEU A 100 -11.77 1.80 30.35
C LEU A 100 -12.34 2.99 29.55
N PRO A 101 -11.63 3.43 28.50
CA PRO A 101 -12.09 4.52 27.67
C PRO A 101 -13.36 4.12 26.91
N SER A 102 -14.26 5.07 26.73
CA SER A 102 -15.37 4.90 25.79
C SER A 102 -14.88 5.02 24.35
N ARG A 103 -15.68 4.58 23.36
CA ARG A 103 -15.37 4.84 21.93
C ARG A 103 -15.11 6.32 21.64
N SER A 104 -15.87 7.23 22.25
CA SER A 104 -15.69 8.67 22.08
C SER A 104 -14.34 9.13 22.66
N THR A 105 -13.97 8.61 23.83
CA THR A 105 -12.67 8.90 24.45
C THR A 105 -11.51 8.39 23.59
N VAL A 106 -11.61 7.17 23.07
CA VAL A 106 -10.61 6.60 22.14
C VAL A 106 -10.52 7.45 20.86
N ASN A 107 -11.64 7.91 20.32
CA ASN A 107 -11.63 8.83 19.18
C ASN A 107 -10.90 10.14 19.50
N ASN A 108 -11.14 10.73 20.68
CA ASN A 108 -10.44 11.95 21.11
C ASN A 108 -8.93 11.69 21.26
N MET A 109 -8.53 10.55 21.80
CA MET A 109 -7.12 10.14 21.85
C MET A 109 -6.52 10.03 20.45
N ASN A 110 -7.26 9.47 19.48
CA ASN A 110 -6.81 9.39 18.09
C ASN A 110 -6.67 10.79 17.44
N VAL A 111 -7.56 11.74 17.76
CA VAL A 111 -7.43 13.14 17.35
C VAL A 111 -6.20 13.80 17.98
N GLN A 112 -5.93 13.54 19.27
CA GLN A 112 -4.70 14.02 19.91
C GLN A 112 -3.44 13.48 19.22
N ARG A 113 -3.45 12.21 18.81
CA ARG A 113 -2.36 11.62 18.03
C ARG A 113 -2.12 12.37 16.71
N LEU A 114 -3.18 12.82 16.04
CA LEU A 114 -3.07 13.63 14.83
C LEU A 114 -2.37 14.97 15.12
N VAL A 115 -2.79 15.67 16.19
CA VAL A 115 -2.15 16.95 16.60
C VAL A 115 -0.68 16.75 16.94
N LEU A 116 -0.33 15.67 17.65
CA LEU A 116 1.07 15.32 17.93
C LEU A 116 1.86 15.06 16.66
N SER A 117 1.27 14.36 15.68
CA SER A 117 1.89 14.14 14.37
C SER A 117 2.15 15.46 13.64
N HIS A 118 1.22 16.41 13.68
CA HIS A 118 1.42 17.73 13.07
C HIS A 118 2.51 18.54 13.78
N ARG A 119 2.60 18.46 15.11
CA ARG A 119 3.72 19.05 15.87
C ARG A 119 5.06 18.44 15.49
N GLN A 120 5.12 17.13 15.36
CA GLN A 120 6.34 16.47 14.92
C GLN A 120 6.77 16.95 13.52
N LEU A 121 5.82 17.12 12.61
CA LEU A 121 6.10 17.71 11.28
C LEU A 121 6.61 19.16 11.41
N SER A 122 6.01 19.97 12.29
CA SER A 122 6.45 21.36 12.48
C SER A 122 7.81 21.50 13.15
N GLU A 123 8.23 20.50 13.93
CA GLU A 123 9.54 20.47 14.58
C GLU A 123 10.62 19.89 13.67
N GLU A 124 10.39 18.71 13.09
CA GLU A 124 11.41 17.94 12.38
C GLU A 124 11.42 18.20 10.87
N PHE A 125 10.25 18.35 10.24
CA PHE A 125 10.17 18.38 8.78
C PHE A 125 10.54 19.74 8.18
N LYS A 126 10.28 20.85 8.90
CA LYS A 126 10.64 22.20 8.44
C LYS A 126 12.13 22.40 8.16
N GLU A 127 13.00 21.61 8.79
CA GLU A 127 14.45 21.73 8.63
C GLU A 127 14.97 20.91 7.44
N LYS A 128 14.13 20.04 6.86
CA LYS A 128 14.48 19.22 5.71
C LYS A 128 14.58 20.08 4.47
N GLN A 129 15.65 19.90 3.71
CA GLN A 129 15.94 20.61 2.47
C GLN A 129 15.83 19.67 1.27
N ASN A 130 15.58 20.23 0.09
CA ASN A 130 15.46 19.49 -1.17
C ASN A 130 14.43 18.35 -1.10
N THR A 131 13.27 18.65 -0.54
CA THR A 131 12.21 17.65 -0.36
C THR A 131 11.43 17.47 -1.66
N CYS A 132 10.90 16.26 -1.87
CA CYS A 132 10.02 15.96 -2.99
C CYS A 132 8.59 15.81 -2.49
N LEU A 133 7.65 16.56 -3.05
CA LEU A 133 6.23 16.47 -2.72
C LEU A 133 5.59 15.31 -3.51
N LEU A 134 4.95 14.37 -2.82
CA LEU A 134 4.34 13.19 -3.41
C LEU A 134 2.82 13.28 -3.29
N GLY A 135 2.12 13.20 -4.42
CA GLY A 135 0.65 13.24 -4.47
C GLY A 135 0.06 11.93 -5.01
N ASP A 136 -0.89 11.35 -4.28
CA ASP A 136 -1.66 10.18 -4.73
C ASP A 136 -3.17 10.36 -4.48
N GLU A 137 -3.98 10.12 -5.51
CA GLU A 137 -5.45 10.17 -5.43
C GLU A 137 -5.99 8.75 -5.22
N THR A 138 -6.84 8.58 -4.20
CA THR A 138 -7.61 7.35 -4.02
C THR A 138 -9.11 7.63 -3.99
N SER A 139 -9.89 6.71 -4.55
CA SER A 139 -11.35 6.78 -4.54
C SER A 139 -11.94 5.71 -3.63
N LYS A 140 -12.83 6.09 -2.70
CA LYS A 140 -13.49 5.18 -1.78
C LYS A 140 -14.95 5.57 -1.58
N TYR A 141 -15.86 4.62 -1.85
CA TYR A 141 -17.32 4.80 -1.74
C TYR A 141 -17.88 6.03 -2.49
N GLY A 142 -17.30 6.37 -3.64
CA GLY A 142 -17.72 7.54 -4.44
C GLY A 142 -17.07 8.86 -4.02
N HIS A 143 -16.38 8.88 -2.88
CA HIS A 143 -15.57 10.00 -2.42
C HIS A 143 -14.13 9.87 -2.94
N LYS A 144 -13.47 11.02 -3.13
CA LYS A 144 -12.09 11.10 -3.62
C LYS A 144 -11.24 11.71 -2.52
N TYR A 145 -10.11 11.08 -2.24
CA TYR A 145 -9.18 11.52 -1.22
C TYR A 145 -7.83 11.77 -1.87
N GLN A 146 -7.22 12.90 -1.53
CA GLN A 146 -5.85 13.23 -1.89
C GLN A 146 -4.96 12.97 -0.68
N GLY A 147 -4.01 12.06 -0.84
CA GLY A 147 -2.88 11.93 0.08
C GLY A 147 -1.75 12.83 -0.38
N ILE A 148 -1.18 13.58 0.55
CA ILE A 148 0.02 14.38 0.35
C ILE A 148 1.09 13.83 1.29
N HIS A 149 2.20 13.42 0.70
CA HIS A 149 3.40 12.99 1.41
C HIS A 149 4.58 13.80 0.93
N SER A 150 5.71 13.71 1.62
CA SER A 150 6.96 14.24 1.12
C SER A 150 8.12 13.33 1.46
N SER A 151 9.08 13.20 0.55
CA SER A 151 10.34 12.49 0.83
C SER A 151 11.47 13.47 1.10
N ASP A 152 12.33 13.15 2.06
CA ASP A 152 13.57 13.88 2.32
C ASP A 152 14.78 13.27 1.57
N ALA A 153 15.94 13.91 1.71
CA ALA A 153 17.18 13.48 1.07
C ALA A 153 17.69 12.11 1.57
N ASP A 154 17.26 11.67 2.76
CA ASP A 154 17.59 10.35 3.31
C ASP A 154 16.66 9.25 2.78
N GLY A 155 15.69 9.60 1.93
CA GLY A 155 14.68 8.68 1.40
C GLY A 155 13.56 8.37 2.39
N ARG A 156 13.45 9.11 3.51
CA ARG A 156 12.35 8.93 4.47
C ARG A 156 11.09 9.58 3.92
N ILE A 157 9.96 8.88 4.03
CA ILE A 157 8.65 9.37 3.60
C ILE A 157 7.89 9.91 4.81
N TRP A 158 7.46 11.16 4.69
CA TRP A 158 6.68 11.90 5.67
C TRP A 158 5.24 12.02 5.17
N ALA A 159 4.27 11.52 5.94
CA ALA A 159 2.86 11.72 5.62
C ALA A 159 2.42 13.08 6.13
N LEU A 160 2.18 14.03 5.21
CA LEU A 160 1.74 15.38 5.58
C LEU A 160 0.25 15.38 5.90
N GLY A 161 -0.56 14.70 5.09
CA GLY A 161 -1.98 14.55 5.39
C GLY A 161 -2.79 13.88 4.28
N VAL A 162 -4.03 13.55 4.63
CA VAL A 162 -5.04 13.03 3.69
C VAL A 162 -6.33 13.82 3.88
N ARG A 163 -6.90 14.31 2.78
CA ARG A 163 -8.15 15.06 2.79
C ARG A 163 -9.05 14.63 1.64
N GLU A 164 -10.35 14.78 1.84
CA GLU A 164 -11.34 14.59 0.78
C GLU A 164 -11.29 15.76 -0.19
N MET A 165 -11.32 15.47 -1.50
CA MET A 165 -11.40 16.46 -2.55
C MET A 165 -12.84 16.65 -3.01
N THR A 166 -13.28 17.91 -3.07
CA THR A 166 -14.60 18.27 -3.59
C THR A 166 -14.70 18.10 -5.10
N THR A 167 -13.61 18.32 -5.84
CA THR A 167 -13.54 18.15 -7.30
C THR A 167 -12.20 17.56 -7.74
N LYS A 168 -12.08 17.13 -9.01
CA LYS A 168 -10.82 16.70 -9.63
C LYS A 168 -10.06 17.86 -10.31
N ALA A 169 -10.26 19.10 -9.90
CA ALA A 169 -9.52 20.23 -10.45
C ALA A 169 -8.15 20.39 -9.74
N GLY A 170 -7.12 20.86 -10.45
CA GLY A 170 -5.80 21.12 -9.85
C GLY A 170 -5.87 22.11 -8.68
N GLN A 171 -6.82 23.06 -8.73
CA GLN A 171 -7.09 23.98 -7.63
C GLN A 171 -7.59 23.26 -6.36
N SER A 172 -8.38 22.19 -6.50
CA SER A 172 -8.83 21.41 -5.33
C SER A 172 -7.66 20.70 -4.66
N VAL A 173 -6.69 20.19 -5.44
CA VAL A 173 -5.45 19.58 -4.90
C VAL A 173 -4.62 20.63 -4.16
N LEU A 174 -4.45 21.83 -4.72
CA LEU A 174 -3.74 22.93 -4.06
C LEU A 174 -4.44 23.38 -2.77
N ASN A 175 -5.76 23.47 -2.76
CA ASN A 175 -6.51 23.82 -1.55
C ASN A 175 -6.31 22.77 -0.46
N VAL A 176 -6.34 21.48 -0.81
CA VAL A 176 -6.02 20.40 0.14
C VAL A 176 -4.62 20.56 0.73
N LEU A 177 -3.61 20.86 -0.10
CA LEU A 177 -2.26 21.11 0.39
C LEU A 177 -2.24 22.30 1.37
N LYS A 178 -2.91 23.40 1.03
CA LYS A 178 -2.99 24.58 1.89
C LYS A 178 -3.69 24.29 3.22
N ASP A 179 -4.77 23.52 3.21
CA ASP A 179 -5.49 23.11 4.41
C ASP A 179 -4.57 22.25 5.31
N ILE A 180 -3.86 21.27 4.73
CA ILE A 180 -2.89 20.44 5.47
C ILE A 180 -1.76 21.28 6.07
N LEU A 181 -1.22 22.22 5.29
CA LEU A 181 -0.19 23.14 5.75
C LEU A 181 -0.69 24.05 6.89
N SER A 182 -1.93 24.52 6.81
CA SER A 182 -2.58 25.29 7.89
C SER A 182 -2.74 24.45 9.15
N ASP A 183 -3.11 23.17 9.02
CA ASP A 183 -3.23 22.28 10.18
C ASP A 183 -1.87 22.03 10.89
N ILE A 184 -0.76 22.10 10.15
CA ILE A 184 0.60 22.00 10.70
C ILE A 184 0.98 23.29 11.44
N ASP A 185 0.63 24.44 10.86
CA ASP A 185 0.83 25.75 11.52
C ASP A 185 0.00 25.86 12.80
N ASP A 186 -1.29 25.49 12.77
CA ASP A 186 -2.19 25.52 13.93
C ASP A 186 -1.70 24.64 15.09
N ALA A 187 -0.99 23.56 14.77
CA ALA A 187 -0.40 22.66 15.76
C ALA A 187 0.93 23.17 16.31
N SER A 188 1.62 24.05 15.58
CA SER A 188 2.91 24.64 15.92
C SER A 188 2.81 25.59 17.12
N GLU A 189 3.90 25.72 17.87
CA GLU A 189 4.00 26.72 18.95
C GLU A 189 4.29 28.14 18.41
N ARG A 190 4.59 28.28 17.10
CA ARG A 190 4.86 29.57 16.44
C ARG A 190 3.57 30.14 15.84
N SER A 191 3.27 31.41 16.11
CA SER A 191 1.96 32.03 15.83
C SER A 191 1.72 32.60 14.42
N ASP A 192 2.67 32.46 13.48
CA ASP A 192 2.71 33.33 12.29
C ASP A 192 2.68 32.59 10.93
N ASN A 193 2.20 31.34 10.89
CA ASN A 193 2.20 30.49 9.68
C ASN A 193 3.57 30.35 9.00
N GLU A 194 4.64 30.43 9.80
CA GLU A 194 6.01 30.43 9.31
C GLU A 194 6.47 29.03 8.90
N VAL A 195 5.97 28.01 9.59
CA VAL A 195 6.40 26.61 9.39
C VAL A 195 5.92 26.10 8.04
N SER A 196 4.65 26.33 7.68
CA SER A 196 4.15 25.92 6.36
C SER A 196 4.89 26.57 5.20
N LYS A 197 5.27 27.85 5.35
CA LYS A 197 6.07 28.58 4.36
C LYS A 197 7.47 27.98 4.25
N GLU A 198 8.14 27.72 5.38
CA GLU A 198 9.45 27.05 5.40
C GLU A 198 9.38 25.68 4.70
N ILE A 199 8.37 24.86 5.04
CA ILE A 199 8.12 23.57 4.39
C ILE A 199 7.94 23.74 2.88
N LEU A 200 7.09 24.68 2.44
CA LEU A 200 6.82 24.92 1.03
C LEU A 200 8.08 25.34 0.26
N LEU A 201 8.92 26.19 0.84
CA LEU A 201 10.14 26.68 0.20
C LEU A 201 11.19 25.59 0.02
N ASN A 202 11.22 24.62 0.93
CA ASN A 202 12.15 23.49 0.89
C ASN A 202 11.76 22.40 -0.13
N ILE A 203 10.53 22.43 -0.65
CA ILE A 203 10.10 21.57 -1.75
C ILE A 203 10.84 22.02 -3.01
N SER A 204 11.68 21.14 -3.53
CA SER A 204 12.43 21.35 -4.78
C SER A 204 11.82 20.61 -5.96
N SER A 205 11.01 19.59 -5.69
CA SER A 205 10.44 18.73 -6.73
C SER A 205 9.08 18.17 -6.35
N THR A 206 8.35 17.69 -7.35
CA THR A 206 7.09 16.96 -7.18
C THR A 206 7.17 15.58 -7.83
N MET A 207 6.37 14.63 -7.34
CA MET A 207 6.13 13.34 -7.97
C MET A 207 4.65 12.98 -7.90
N SER A 208 4.01 12.86 -9.06
CA SER A 208 2.58 12.57 -9.18
C SER A 208 2.26 11.70 -10.40
N ASP A 209 0.98 11.42 -10.63
CA ASP A 209 0.51 10.96 -11.94
C ASP A 209 0.62 12.08 -13.01
N ARG A 210 0.40 11.72 -14.29
CA ARG A 210 0.40 12.66 -15.43
C ARG A 210 -0.99 13.18 -15.79
N ALA A 211 -1.97 13.11 -14.88
CA ALA A 211 -3.30 13.61 -15.17
C ALA A 211 -3.27 15.13 -15.37
N ALA A 212 -4.16 15.64 -16.23
CA ALA A 212 -4.29 17.08 -16.47
C ALA A 212 -4.50 17.87 -15.17
N THR A 213 -5.15 17.25 -14.17
CA THR A 213 -5.30 17.76 -12.81
C THR A 213 -3.97 18.02 -12.13
N GLN A 214 -3.03 17.07 -12.20
CA GLN A 214 -1.72 17.20 -11.55
C GLN A 214 -0.80 18.15 -12.31
N LEU A 215 -0.87 18.16 -13.64
CA LEU A 215 -0.17 19.19 -14.45
C LEU A 215 -0.60 20.59 -14.02
N LYS A 216 -1.92 20.81 -13.89
CA LYS A 216 -2.41 22.12 -13.44
C LYS A 216 -2.07 22.42 -11.99
N PHE A 217 -2.07 21.40 -11.12
CA PHE A 217 -1.63 21.56 -9.73
C PHE A 217 -0.17 22.01 -9.64
N ASN A 218 0.74 21.41 -10.42
CA ASN A 218 2.16 21.78 -10.41
C ASN A 218 2.37 23.25 -10.82
N GLU A 219 1.67 23.73 -11.85
CA GLU A 219 1.68 25.16 -12.21
C GLU A 219 1.23 26.05 -11.04
N LEU A 220 0.09 25.70 -10.42
CA LEU A 220 -0.46 26.47 -9.30
C LEU A 220 0.42 26.40 -8.04
N LEU A 221 1.12 25.29 -7.83
CA LEU A 221 2.07 25.11 -6.73
C LEU A 221 3.29 26.01 -6.93
N GLU A 222 3.82 26.08 -8.15
CA GLU A 222 4.94 26.95 -8.50
C GLU A 222 4.56 28.43 -8.33
N GLU A 223 3.36 28.83 -8.78
CA GLU A 223 2.81 30.16 -8.54
C GLU A 223 2.70 30.48 -7.03
N PHE A 224 2.16 29.53 -6.26
CA PHE A 224 2.02 29.68 -4.81
C PHE A 224 3.38 29.80 -4.12
N ARG A 225 4.34 28.95 -4.46
CA ARG A 225 5.71 29.00 -3.92
C ARG A 225 6.41 30.30 -4.29
N THR A 226 6.26 30.77 -5.52
CA THR A 226 6.78 32.06 -5.98
C THR A 226 6.21 33.23 -5.17
N SER A 227 4.92 33.19 -4.83
CA SER A 227 4.30 34.23 -4.00
C SER A 227 4.90 34.28 -2.60
N VAL A 228 5.21 33.12 -2.00
CA VAL A 228 5.85 33.02 -0.67
C VAL A 228 7.32 33.45 -0.73
N LEU A 229 8.06 33.10 -1.80
CA LEU A 229 9.43 33.57 -2.01
C LEU A 229 9.50 35.09 -2.04
N LYS A 230 8.60 35.75 -2.79
CA LYS A 230 8.51 37.22 -2.85
C LYS A 230 8.24 37.85 -1.48
N GLU A 231 7.36 37.24 -0.69
CA GLU A 231 7.06 37.69 0.67
C GLU A 231 8.26 37.53 1.63
N LYS A 232 9.07 36.48 1.45
CA LYS A 232 10.22 36.20 2.33
C LYS A 232 11.50 36.91 1.94
N MET A 233 11.67 37.20 0.66
CA MET A 233 12.87 37.79 0.09
C MET A 233 12.67 39.25 -0.32
N VAL A 234 11.74 39.99 0.30
CA VAL A 234 11.32 41.35 -0.12
C VAL A 234 12.48 42.28 -0.46
N ASP A 235 13.54 42.28 0.36
CA ASP A 235 14.70 43.18 0.18
C ASP A 235 15.67 42.75 -0.93
N THR A 236 15.65 41.47 -1.30
CA THR A 236 16.60 40.87 -2.25
C THR A 236 15.94 40.45 -3.57
N TRP A 237 14.63 40.20 -3.58
CA TRP A 237 13.93 39.64 -4.73
C TRP A 237 14.01 40.55 -5.96
N GLU A 238 13.76 41.85 -5.78
CA GLU A 238 13.84 42.84 -6.87
C GLU A 238 15.28 43.07 -7.36
N THR A 239 16.28 42.70 -6.55
CA THR A 239 17.71 42.82 -6.91
C THR A 239 18.23 41.62 -7.70
N LEU A 240 17.52 40.48 -7.65
CA LEU A 240 17.84 39.30 -8.43
C LEU A 240 17.51 39.55 -9.90
N SER A 241 18.37 39.05 -10.79
CA SER A 241 18.08 39.01 -12.22
C SER A 241 16.85 38.14 -12.50
N LEU A 242 16.18 38.38 -13.62
CA LEU A 242 15.04 37.57 -14.04
C LEU A 242 15.38 36.06 -14.10
N ASN A 243 16.60 35.72 -14.52
CA ASN A 243 17.07 34.34 -14.59
C ASN A 243 17.25 33.70 -13.21
N GLU A 244 17.72 34.46 -12.21
CA GLU A 244 17.84 33.97 -10.83
C GLU A 244 16.47 33.80 -10.18
N GLN A 245 15.54 34.73 -10.41
CA GLN A 245 14.16 34.61 -9.93
C GLN A 245 13.48 33.36 -10.50
N GLU A 246 13.64 33.11 -11.80
CA GLU A 246 13.12 31.91 -12.46
C GLU A 246 13.76 30.63 -11.89
N THR A 247 15.08 30.61 -11.74
CA THR A 247 15.82 29.45 -11.21
C THR A 247 15.38 29.09 -9.79
N ILE A 248 15.20 30.09 -8.91
CA ILE A 248 14.82 29.87 -7.51
C ILE A 248 13.34 29.45 -7.40
N SER A 249 12.49 29.91 -8.32
CA SER A 249 11.05 29.61 -8.32
C SER A 249 10.73 28.22 -8.87
N LYS A 250 11.49 27.78 -9.88
CA LYS A 250 11.21 26.58 -10.67
C LYS A 250 11.17 25.32 -9.81
N LEU A 251 10.13 24.51 -10.01
CA LEU A 251 10.02 23.18 -9.42
C LEU A 251 10.35 22.09 -10.44
N SER A 252 11.12 21.09 -10.01
CA SER A 252 11.35 19.90 -10.83
C SER A 252 10.15 18.97 -10.74
N ASN A 253 9.37 18.85 -11.82
CA ASN A 253 8.17 18.03 -11.84
C ASN A 253 8.47 16.64 -12.40
N PHE A 254 8.46 15.63 -11.52
CA PHE A 254 8.60 14.23 -11.91
C PHE A 254 7.24 13.56 -11.98
N PHE A 255 7.13 12.56 -12.83
CA PHE A 255 5.91 11.81 -13.00
C PHE A 255 6.16 10.32 -12.84
N CYS A 256 5.23 9.64 -12.17
CA CYS A 256 5.32 8.22 -11.92
C CYS A 256 5.25 7.43 -13.24
N SER A 257 6.40 6.86 -13.60
CA SER A 257 6.63 6.08 -14.82
C SER A 257 5.78 4.82 -14.91
N LEU A 258 5.29 4.32 -13.77
CA LEU A 258 4.37 3.19 -13.69
C LEU A 258 3.03 3.44 -14.41
N HIS A 259 2.64 4.72 -14.55
CA HIS A 259 1.42 5.08 -15.27
C HIS A 259 1.52 4.77 -16.76
N LEU A 260 2.71 4.69 -17.36
CA LEU A 260 2.87 4.20 -18.73
C LEU A 260 2.28 2.80 -18.87
N LEU A 261 2.58 1.91 -17.93
CA LEU A 261 2.07 0.53 -17.94
C LEU A 261 0.54 0.48 -17.76
N VAL A 262 -0.01 1.35 -16.91
CA VAL A 262 -1.46 1.50 -16.74
C VAL A 262 -2.11 1.91 -18.06
N HIS A 263 -1.58 2.95 -18.71
CA HIS A 263 -2.10 3.42 -19.99
C HIS A 263 -1.91 2.41 -21.13
N MET A 264 -0.82 1.64 -21.12
CA MET A 264 -0.64 0.52 -22.05
C MET A 264 -1.74 -0.54 -21.91
N ALA A 265 -2.18 -0.83 -20.68
CA ALA A 265 -3.27 -1.77 -20.45
C ALA A 265 -4.62 -1.22 -20.94
N GLU A 266 -4.89 0.07 -20.72
CA GLU A 266 -6.09 0.74 -21.25
C GLU A 266 -6.09 0.76 -22.78
N ALA A 267 -4.96 1.10 -23.40
CA ALA A 267 -4.79 1.11 -24.84
C ALA A 267 -4.97 -0.30 -25.43
N ALA A 268 -4.32 -1.32 -24.84
CA ALA A 268 -4.46 -2.71 -25.29
C ALA A 268 -5.92 -3.20 -25.19
N ALA A 269 -6.62 -2.88 -24.09
CA ALA A 269 -8.04 -3.21 -23.95
C ALA A 269 -8.90 -2.49 -24.99
N SER A 270 -8.70 -1.19 -25.21
CA SER A 270 -9.44 -0.44 -26.23
C SER A 270 -9.21 -1.02 -27.63
N THR A 271 -7.97 -1.36 -27.95
CA THR A 271 -7.61 -1.93 -29.25
C THR A 271 -8.16 -3.34 -29.44
N LEU A 272 -8.14 -4.17 -28.39
CA LEU A 272 -8.77 -5.50 -28.44
C LEU A 272 -10.27 -5.41 -28.69
N LYS A 273 -10.93 -4.39 -28.15
CA LYS A 273 -12.34 -4.15 -28.45
C LYS A 273 -12.56 -3.82 -29.93
N GLU A 274 -11.67 -3.06 -30.55
CA GLU A 274 -11.73 -2.80 -31.99
C GLU A 274 -11.40 -4.07 -32.80
N SER A 275 -10.46 -4.92 -32.35
CA SER A 275 -10.20 -6.21 -33.00
C SER A 275 -11.41 -7.14 -32.92
N ASP A 276 -12.12 -7.17 -31.77
CA ASP A 276 -13.35 -7.95 -31.61
C ASP A 276 -14.43 -7.50 -32.62
N LYS A 277 -14.55 -6.19 -32.90
CA LYS A 277 -15.45 -5.69 -33.96
C LYS A 277 -14.98 -6.12 -35.35
N GLY A 278 -13.67 -6.18 -35.58
CA GLY A 278 -13.10 -6.66 -36.83
C GLY A 278 -13.42 -8.14 -37.08
N PHE A 279 -13.33 -8.98 -36.04
CA PHE A 279 -13.61 -10.41 -36.14
C PHE A 279 -15.10 -10.75 -36.18
N PHE A 280 -15.94 -10.05 -35.39
CA PHE A 280 -17.33 -10.45 -35.14
C PHE A 280 -18.38 -9.43 -35.60
N GLY A 281 -17.96 -8.26 -36.10
CA GLY A 281 -18.88 -7.18 -36.45
C GLY A 281 -19.57 -6.59 -35.22
N THR A 282 -20.90 -6.41 -35.29
CA THR A 282 -21.70 -5.82 -34.20
C THR A 282 -22.16 -6.83 -33.15
N GLU A 283 -22.11 -8.13 -33.45
CA GLU A 283 -22.58 -9.20 -32.56
C GLU A 283 -21.40 -9.98 -32.00
N HIS A 284 -20.97 -9.61 -30.80
CA HIS A 284 -19.87 -10.30 -30.12
C HIS A 284 -20.35 -11.64 -29.52
N PRO A 285 -19.64 -12.76 -29.76
CA PRO A 285 -20.01 -14.04 -29.19
C PRO A 285 -19.89 -14.00 -27.66
N ILE A 286 -21.01 -14.32 -27.00
CA ILE A 286 -21.13 -14.38 -25.54
C ILE A 286 -22.29 -15.31 -25.16
N LEU A 287 -22.05 -16.22 -24.21
CA LEU A 287 -23.11 -17.11 -23.71
C LEU A 287 -24.11 -16.37 -22.81
N ASP A 288 -23.60 -15.54 -21.90
CA ASP A 288 -24.40 -14.88 -20.87
C ASP A 288 -24.04 -13.39 -20.75
N LYS A 289 -24.97 -12.55 -21.22
CA LYS A 289 -24.84 -11.09 -21.25
C LYS A 289 -24.67 -10.45 -19.87
N SER A 290 -25.02 -11.13 -18.78
CA SER A 290 -24.80 -10.59 -17.43
C SER A 290 -23.31 -10.50 -17.04
N PHE A 291 -22.44 -11.22 -17.74
CA PHE A 291 -21.00 -11.09 -17.59
C PHE A 291 -20.39 -10.04 -18.52
N LEU A 292 -21.18 -9.36 -19.36
CA LEU A 292 -20.68 -8.29 -20.20
C LEU A 292 -20.56 -6.98 -19.42
N LYS A 293 -19.38 -6.38 -19.43
CA LYS A 293 -19.20 -4.97 -19.06
C LYS A 293 -19.15 -4.15 -20.35
N ALA A 294 -19.82 -3.00 -20.38
CA ALA A 294 -20.08 -2.21 -21.61
C ALA A 294 -18.82 -1.86 -22.44
N THR A 295 -17.64 -1.84 -21.82
CA THR A 295 -16.37 -1.48 -22.45
C THR A 295 -15.33 -2.60 -22.46
N GLU A 296 -15.68 -3.82 -22.06
CA GLU A 296 -14.72 -4.91 -21.87
C GLU A 296 -14.60 -5.79 -23.13
N PRO A 297 -13.38 -5.99 -23.69
CA PRO A 297 -13.12 -6.93 -24.78
C PRO A 297 -13.37 -8.38 -24.37
N GLY A 298 -13.60 -9.25 -25.35
CA GLY A 298 -13.80 -10.69 -25.14
C GLY A 298 -12.59 -11.37 -24.49
N ALA A 299 -11.36 -11.07 -24.93
CA ALA A 299 -10.15 -11.60 -24.30
C ALA A 299 -10.00 -11.15 -22.82
N VAL A 300 -10.31 -9.88 -22.53
CA VAL A 300 -10.26 -9.36 -21.14
C VAL A 300 -11.37 -9.98 -20.28
N ARG A 301 -12.56 -10.19 -20.86
CA ARG A 301 -13.66 -10.92 -20.22
C ARG A 301 -13.24 -12.35 -19.89
N LEU A 302 -12.64 -13.07 -20.83
CA LEU A 302 -12.11 -14.42 -20.62
C LEU A 302 -11.12 -14.44 -19.45
N ILE A 303 -10.15 -13.51 -19.43
CA ILE A 303 -9.18 -13.40 -18.34
C ILE A 303 -9.86 -13.18 -16.99
N ARG A 304 -10.82 -12.26 -16.93
CA ARG A 304 -11.56 -11.94 -15.71
C ARG A 304 -12.38 -13.13 -15.22
N ILE A 305 -13.11 -13.80 -16.11
CA ILE A 305 -13.95 -14.94 -15.75
C ILE A 305 -13.07 -16.12 -15.29
N ALA A 306 -11.98 -16.42 -16.01
CA ALA A 306 -11.02 -17.46 -15.62
C ALA A 306 -10.43 -17.20 -14.23
N SER A 307 -10.02 -15.97 -13.96
CA SER A 307 -9.50 -15.55 -12.65
C SER A 307 -10.60 -15.62 -11.57
N THR A 308 -11.84 -15.27 -11.89
CA THR A 308 -12.96 -15.36 -10.95
C THR A 308 -13.28 -16.82 -10.60
N ALA A 309 -13.18 -17.71 -11.59
CA ALA A 309 -13.49 -19.12 -11.44
C ALA A 309 -12.38 -19.91 -10.72
N PHE A 310 -11.10 -19.65 -11.06
CA PHE A 310 -10.01 -20.55 -10.68
C PHE A 310 -8.89 -19.93 -9.83
N ALA A 311 -8.83 -18.61 -9.67
CA ALA A 311 -7.81 -18.00 -8.82
C ALA A 311 -8.08 -18.22 -7.32
N ARG A 312 -7.01 -18.24 -6.53
CA ARG A 312 -7.13 -18.32 -5.07
C ARG A 312 -7.84 -17.08 -4.53
N GLY A 313 -8.91 -17.29 -3.77
CA GLY A 313 -9.74 -16.19 -3.23
C GLY A 313 -10.58 -15.46 -4.30
N GLY A 314 -10.88 -16.14 -5.42
CA GLY A 314 -11.86 -15.74 -6.44
C GLY A 314 -13.31 -15.77 -5.92
N ASP A 315 -14.26 -16.25 -6.72
CA ASP A 315 -15.66 -16.41 -6.28
C ASP A 315 -15.78 -17.69 -5.43
N GLU A 316 -16.01 -17.53 -4.12
CA GLU A 316 -16.16 -18.66 -3.19
C GLU A 316 -17.46 -19.45 -3.38
N LYS A 317 -18.47 -18.87 -4.03
CA LYS A 317 -19.78 -19.47 -4.24
C LYS A 317 -19.89 -20.19 -5.57
N ASN A 318 -19.42 -19.54 -6.65
CA ASN A 318 -19.55 -20.06 -8.02
C ASN A 318 -18.21 -20.48 -8.64
N GLY A 319 -17.08 -20.15 -8.02
CA GLY A 319 -15.76 -20.58 -8.46
C GLY A 319 -15.47 -22.03 -8.09
N ALA A 320 -14.37 -22.55 -8.65
CA ALA A 320 -13.96 -23.94 -8.53
C ALA A 320 -12.45 -24.07 -8.27
N HIS A 321 -11.83 -23.08 -7.60
CA HIS A 321 -10.38 -23.04 -7.33
C HIS A 321 -9.83 -24.36 -6.77
N LEU A 322 -10.34 -24.85 -5.63
CA LEU A 322 -9.83 -26.07 -4.99
C LEU A 322 -10.04 -27.33 -5.84
N HIS A 323 -11.21 -27.43 -6.51
CA HIS A 323 -11.53 -28.57 -7.37
C HIS A 323 -10.64 -28.60 -8.61
N PHE A 324 -10.43 -27.44 -9.24
CA PHE A 324 -9.54 -27.32 -10.37
C PHE A 324 -8.07 -27.57 -9.99
N GLU A 325 -7.60 -27.01 -8.87
CA GLU A 325 -6.24 -27.23 -8.36
C GLU A 325 -5.98 -28.72 -8.14
N THR A 326 -6.94 -29.41 -7.51
CA THR A 326 -6.88 -30.86 -7.32
C THR A 326 -6.85 -31.61 -8.66
N TYR A 327 -7.66 -31.18 -9.64
CA TYR A 327 -7.70 -31.80 -10.96
C TYR A 327 -6.38 -31.66 -11.73
N ILE A 328 -5.69 -30.52 -11.60
CA ILE A 328 -4.43 -30.25 -12.30
C ILE A 328 -3.16 -30.48 -11.46
N ASP A 329 -3.25 -31.10 -10.28
CA ASP A 329 -2.13 -31.25 -9.35
C ASP A 329 -0.88 -31.88 -10.00
N ASN A 330 -1.06 -32.98 -10.74
CA ASN A 330 0.01 -33.60 -11.51
C ASN A 330 0.62 -32.68 -12.56
N PHE A 331 -0.19 -31.83 -13.20
CA PHE A 331 0.29 -30.85 -14.16
C PHE A 331 1.12 -29.76 -13.47
N LEU A 332 0.67 -29.26 -12.31
CA LEU A 332 1.42 -28.29 -11.51
C LEU A 332 2.77 -28.86 -11.06
N ALA A 333 2.79 -30.09 -10.55
CA ALA A 333 4.01 -30.79 -10.15
C ALA A 333 5.01 -30.96 -11.32
N THR A 334 4.51 -31.39 -12.49
CA THR A 334 5.33 -31.57 -13.71
C THR A 334 5.96 -30.25 -14.18
N HIS A 335 5.28 -29.13 -13.94
CA HIS A 335 5.75 -27.79 -14.32
C HIS A 335 6.46 -27.05 -13.18
N LYS A 336 6.69 -27.70 -12.03
CA LYS A 336 7.31 -27.14 -10.82
C LYS A 336 6.57 -25.91 -10.27
N LEU A 337 5.24 -25.90 -10.40
CA LEU A 337 4.36 -24.88 -9.85
C LEU A 337 3.81 -25.34 -8.51
N ARG A 338 3.79 -24.44 -7.51
CA ARG A 338 3.28 -24.74 -6.16
C ARG A 338 1.76 -24.62 -6.05
N SER A 339 1.13 -23.86 -6.94
CA SER A 339 -0.30 -23.60 -6.97
C SER A 339 -0.68 -23.13 -8.38
N ILE A 340 -1.98 -23.00 -8.64
CA ILE A 340 -2.48 -22.37 -9.86
C ILE A 340 -1.88 -20.96 -10.00
N PRO A 341 -1.19 -20.63 -11.11
CA PRO A 341 -0.59 -19.31 -11.33
C PRO A 341 -1.64 -18.30 -11.79
N LEU A 342 -2.77 -18.16 -11.08
CA LEU A 342 -3.78 -17.15 -11.37
C LEU A 342 -4.03 -16.28 -10.17
N GLU A 343 -4.06 -14.98 -10.41
CA GLU A 343 -4.36 -13.98 -9.40
C GLU A 343 -5.85 -13.63 -9.42
N ARG A 344 -6.36 -13.19 -8.27
CA ARG A 344 -7.72 -12.67 -8.19
C ARG A 344 -7.82 -11.39 -9.01
N TYR A 345 -8.75 -11.38 -9.96
CA TYR A 345 -9.03 -10.18 -10.76
C TYR A 345 -9.58 -9.04 -9.90
N ARG A 346 -8.81 -7.97 -9.72
CA ARG A 346 -9.17 -6.76 -8.95
C ARG A 346 -8.94 -5.48 -9.77
N GLY A 347 -9.95 -5.11 -10.54
CA GLY A 347 -9.91 -3.91 -11.39
C GLY A 347 -9.04 -4.09 -12.64
N ASN A 348 -8.86 -3.01 -13.40
CA ASN A 348 -8.13 -3.00 -14.68
C ASN A 348 -6.66 -2.61 -14.50
N ARG A 349 -5.97 -3.21 -13.51
CA ARG A 349 -4.54 -2.92 -13.31
C ARG A 349 -3.71 -3.64 -14.39
N PHE A 350 -2.63 -3.02 -14.85
CA PHE A 350 -1.81 -3.54 -15.93
C PHE A 350 -1.25 -4.94 -15.62
N ASN A 351 -0.82 -5.21 -14.37
CA ASN A 351 -0.34 -6.53 -13.95
C ASN A 351 -1.43 -7.59 -14.08
N ILE A 352 -2.69 -7.22 -13.89
CA ILE A 352 -3.82 -8.15 -13.93
C ILE A 352 -4.16 -8.51 -15.36
N ILE A 353 -4.20 -7.55 -16.30
CA ILE A 353 -4.56 -7.87 -17.70
C ILE A 353 -3.43 -8.65 -18.38
N PHE A 354 -2.19 -8.15 -18.34
CA PHE A 354 -1.08 -8.77 -19.06
C PHE A 354 -0.62 -10.08 -18.43
N SER A 355 -0.33 -10.11 -17.12
CA SER A 355 0.16 -11.32 -16.47
C SER A 355 -0.92 -12.39 -16.33
N ALA A 356 -2.19 -12.04 -16.10
CA ALA A 356 -3.22 -13.08 -16.09
C ALA A 356 -3.48 -13.62 -17.50
N ALA A 357 -3.31 -12.83 -18.56
CA ALA A 357 -3.42 -13.33 -19.93
C ALA A 357 -2.41 -14.44 -20.24
N SER A 358 -1.13 -14.27 -19.86
CA SER A 358 -0.11 -15.31 -20.06
C SER A 358 -0.46 -16.61 -19.33
N ASN A 359 -0.96 -16.48 -18.10
CA ASN A 359 -1.38 -17.62 -17.28
C ASN A 359 -2.66 -18.30 -17.79
N VAL A 360 -3.64 -17.53 -18.26
CA VAL A 360 -4.88 -18.07 -18.85
C VAL A 360 -4.57 -18.83 -20.12
N PHE A 361 -3.71 -18.30 -21.01
CA PHE A 361 -3.26 -19.02 -22.19
C PHE A 361 -2.53 -20.32 -21.82
N PHE A 362 -1.59 -20.26 -20.87
CA PHE A 362 -0.84 -21.44 -20.40
C PHE A 362 -1.75 -22.55 -19.84
N LEU A 363 -2.86 -22.18 -19.21
CA LEU A 363 -3.79 -23.12 -18.59
C LEU A 363 -5.00 -23.47 -19.47
N ALA A 364 -5.16 -22.85 -20.65
CA ALA A 364 -6.38 -22.92 -21.47
C ALA A 364 -6.83 -24.37 -21.72
N ASP A 365 -5.94 -25.23 -22.20
CA ASP A 365 -6.25 -26.66 -22.46
C ASP A 365 -6.71 -27.40 -21.20
N LYS A 366 -6.11 -27.08 -20.04
CA LYS A 366 -6.46 -27.71 -18.76
C LYS A 366 -7.79 -27.21 -18.23
N MET A 367 -8.07 -25.93 -18.38
CA MET A 367 -9.38 -25.36 -18.06
C MET A 367 -10.48 -25.96 -18.93
N SER A 368 -10.26 -26.02 -20.24
CA SER A 368 -11.23 -26.61 -21.19
C SER A 368 -11.52 -28.06 -20.83
N ALA A 369 -10.48 -28.89 -20.62
CA ALA A 369 -10.66 -30.29 -20.25
C ALA A 369 -11.40 -30.48 -18.90
N TYR A 370 -11.12 -29.62 -17.91
CA TYR A 370 -11.84 -29.64 -16.63
C TYR A 370 -13.32 -29.26 -16.80
N LEU A 371 -13.61 -28.22 -17.58
CA LEU A 371 -14.97 -27.71 -17.79
C LEU A 371 -15.81 -28.68 -18.64
N GLU A 372 -15.21 -29.35 -19.61
CA GLU A 372 -15.85 -30.42 -20.38
C GLU A 372 -16.26 -31.62 -19.51
N ALA A 373 -15.50 -31.89 -18.44
CA ALA A 373 -15.82 -32.96 -17.50
C ALA A 373 -17.04 -32.67 -16.61
N GLY A 374 -17.47 -31.40 -16.49
CA GLY A 374 -18.66 -31.07 -15.68
C GLY A 374 -18.84 -29.62 -15.26
N ALA A 375 -18.84 -28.66 -16.19
CA ALA A 375 -19.24 -27.28 -15.91
C ALA A 375 -20.70 -27.23 -15.41
N SER A 376 -20.90 -26.78 -14.18
CA SER A 376 -22.18 -26.96 -13.45
C SER A 376 -22.96 -25.67 -13.21
N ASN A 377 -22.32 -24.50 -13.35
CA ASN A 377 -22.93 -23.20 -13.04
C ASN A 377 -22.66 -22.16 -14.15
N ARG A 378 -23.39 -21.04 -14.10
CA ARG A 378 -23.33 -19.98 -15.12
C ARG A 378 -21.93 -19.42 -15.35
N LEU A 379 -21.12 -19.28 -14.29
CA LEU A 379 -19.75 -18.78 -14.40
C LEU A 379 -18.86 -19.75 -15.17
N LEU A 380 -18.91 -21.04 -14.81
CA LEU A 380 -18.11 -22.10 -15.45
C LEU A 380 -18.56 -22.35 -16.90
N LEU A 381 -19.86 -22.30 -17.19
CA LEU A 381 -20.39 -22.42 -18.55
C LEU A 381 -19.98 -21.23 -19.43
N ALA A 382 -20.03 -20.00 -18.90
CA ALA A 382 -19.56 -18.81 -19.62
C ALA A 382 -18.06 -18.89 -19.90
N LEU A 383 -17.26 -19.39 -18.95
CA LEU A 383 -15.83 -19.61 -19.14
C LEU A 383 -15.56 -20.65 -20.23
N GLN A 384 -16.27 -21.78 -20.20
CA GLN A 384 -16.13 -22.85 -21.18
C GLN A 384 -16.42 -22.32 -22.59
N PHE A 385 -17.48 -21.53 -22.74
CA PHE A 385 -17.83 -20.91 -24.01
C PHE A 385 -16.75 -19.93 -24.49
N ASP A 386 -16.25 -19.04 -23.63
CA ASP A 386 -15.22 -18.07 -24.00
C ASP A 386 -13.87 -18.74 -24.37
N LEU A 387 -13.53 -19.88 -23.74
CA LEU A 387 -12.34 -20.67 -24.08
C LEU A 387 -12.43 -21.35 -25.45
N GLN A 388 -13.64 -21.57 -25.97
CA GLN A 388 -13.86 -22.17 -27.29
C GLN A 388 -13.79 -21.15 -28.44
N ILE A 389 -13.58 -19.87 -28.14
CA ILE A 389 -13.50 -18.80 -29.14
C ILE A 389 -12.02 -18.52 -29.43
N PRO A 390 -11.50 -18.93 -30.60
CA PRO A 390 -10.08 -18.79 -30.94
C PRO A 390 -9.54 -17.37 -30.80
N GLU A 391 -10.33 -16.36 -31.17
CA GLU A 391 -9.95 -14.96 -31.13
C GLU A 391 -9.71 -14.46 -29.70
N TYR A 392 -10.50 -14.95 -28.72
CA TYR A 392 -10.33 -14.56 -27.32
C TYR A 392 -9.09 -15.20 -26.70
N VAL A 393 -8.82 -16.47 -27.04
CA VAL A 393 -7.61 -17.18 -26.61
C VAL A 393 -6.37 -16.59 -27.31
N ALA A 394 -6.48 -16.20 -28.58
CA ALA A 394 -5.44 -15.48 -29.32
C ALA A 394 -5.14 -14.12 -28.68
N GLY A 395 -6.17 -13.40 -28.22
CA GLY A 395 -6.00 -12.18 -27.43
C GLY A 395 -5.24 -12.43 -26.12
N CYS A 396 -5.50 -13.55 -25.44
CA CYS A 396 -4.73 -13.95 -24.25
C CYS A 396 -3.25 -14.23 -24.59
N LYS A 397 -2.98 -14.92 -25.71
CA LYS A 397 -1.60 -15.18 -26.17
C LYS A 397 -0.87 -13.89 -26.51
N ALA A 398 -1.50 -12.99 -27.26
CA ALA A 398 -0.93 -11.70 -27.65
C ALA A 398 -0.60 -10.82 -26.42
N LEU A 399 -1.56 -10.68 -25.49
CA LEU A 399 -1.33 -9.98 -24.23
C LEU A 399 -0.26 -10.66 -23.37
N GLY A 400 -0.21 -12.00 -23.37
CA GLY A 400 0.81 -12.76 -22.65
C GLY A 400 2.22 -12.53 -23.19
N LEU A 401 2.40 -12.48 -24.51
CA LEU A 401 3.68 -12.12 -25.15
C LEU A 401 4.09 -10.69 -24.79
N ILE A 402 3.15 -9.74 -24.85
CA ILE A 402 3.39 -8.36 -24.40
C ILE A 402 3.77 -8.33 -22.91
N SER A 403 3.14 -9.17 -22.08
CA SER A 403 3.47 -9.30 -20.66
C SER A 403 4.94 -9.65 -20.46
N GLU A 404 5.36 -10.77 -21.05
CA GLU A 404 6.67 -11.35 -20.78
C GLU A 404 7.82 -10.59 -21.45
N PHE A 405 7.58 -9.95 -22.61
CA PHE A 405 8.63 -9.33 -23.41
C PHE A 405 8.66 -7.79 -23.32
N ILE A 406 7.60 -7.15 -22.84
CA ILE A 406 7.50 -5.68 -22.78
C ILE A 406 7.20 -5.22 -21.36
N THR A 407 6.03 -5.56 -20.82
CA THR A 407 5.53 -4.89 -19.60
C THR A 407 6.20 -5.38 -18.33
N ILE A 408 6.49 -6.68 -18.18
CA ILE A 408 7.25 -7.20 -17.04
C ILE A 408 8.69 -6.69 -17.05
N PRO A 409 9.46 -6.78 -18.16
CA PRO A 409 10.80 -6.20 -18.22
C PRO A 409 10.82 -4.70 -17.90
N LEU A 410 9.84 -3.95 -18.41
CA LEU A 410 9.72 -2.53 -18.10
C LEU A 410 9.40 -2.29 -16.63
N TRP A 411 8.47 -3.05 -16.05
CA TRP A 411 8.15 -2.98 -14.63
C TRP A 411 9.39 -3.24 -13.76
N CYS A 412 10.13 -4.32 -14.02
CA CYS A 412 11.36 -4.63 -13.30
C CYS A 412 12.40 -3.51 -13.41
N CYS A 413 12.49 -2.87 -14.57
CA CYS A 413 13.35 -1.71 -14.77
C CYS A 413 12.88 -0.49 -13.96
N LEU A 414 11.56 -0.26 -13.83
CA LEU A 414 11.01 0.86 -13.09
C LEU A 414 11.09 0.66 -11.56
N GLU A 415 11.17 -0.58 -11.09
CA GLU A 415 11.36 -0.92 -9.67
C GLU A 415 12.83 -1.04 -9.25
N ASP A 416 13.77 -1.06 -10.19
CA ASP A 416 15.20 -1.17 -9.87
C ASP A 416 15.70 0.12 -9.21
N SER A 417 16.05 0.03 -7.93
CA SER A 417 16.57 1.15 -7.14
C SER A 417 17.90 1.71 -7.67
N ASN A 418 18.59 0.99 -8.55
CA ASN A 418 19.83 1.45 -9.18
C ASN A 418 19.58 2.33 -10.42
N ILE A 419 18.34 2.42 -10.89
CA ILE A 419 17.98 3.23 -12.06
C ILE A 419 17.50 4.60 -11.59
N SER A 420 18.19 5.65 -12.02
CA SER A 420 17.78 7.02 -11.72
C SER A 420 16.52 7.40 -12.49
N ILE A 421 15.67 8.23 -11.89
CA ILE A 421 14.51 8.83 -12.58
C ILE A 421 14.92 9.58 -13.86
N MET A 422 16.14 10.14 -13.86
CA MET A 422 16.69 10.88 -15.00
C MET A 422 17.00 9.97 -16.20
N ASP A 423 17.25 8.69 -15.96
CA ASP A 423 17.59 7.72 -17.00
C ASP A 423 16.35 7.08 -17.64
N ILE A 424 15.18 7.25 -17.03
CA ILE A 424 13.92 6.65 -17.53
C ILE A 424 13.59 7.14 -18.94
N GLY A 425 13.89 8.39 -19.28
CA GLY A 425 13.69 8.91 -20.62
C GLY A 425 14.46 8.14 -21.69
N VAL A 426 15.65 7.63 -21.37
CA VAL A 426 16.44 6.76 -22.26
C VAL A 426 15.73 5.42 -22.44
N HIS A 427 15.19 4.87 -21.36
CA HIS A 427 14.50 3.57 -21.37
C HIS A 427 13.21 3.61 -22.18
N PHE A 428 12.48 4.73 -22.12
CA PHE A 428 11.29 4.91 -22.96
C PHE A 428 11.65 5.09 -24.43
N LYS A 429 12.75 5.77 -24.77
CA LYS A 429 13.26 5.85 -26.15
C LYS A 429 13.64 4.48 -26.71
N GLU A 430 14.35 3.67 -25.92
CA GLU A 430 14.67 2.28 -26.28
C GLU A 430 13.40 1.46 -26.54
N LEU A 431 12.38 1.63 -25.69
CA LEU A 431 11.09 0.96 -25.85
C LEU A 431 10.38 1.40 -27.14
N VAL A 432 10.31 2.71 -27.43
CA VAL A 432 9.70 3.22 -28.66
C VAL A 432 10.38 2.62 -29.89
N ALA A 433 11.72 2.71 -29.97
CA ALA A 433 12.48 2.13 -31.08
C ALA A 433 12.24 0.62 -31.24
N TYR A 434 12.23 -0.11 -30.11
CA TYR A 434 11.95 -1.55 -30.10
C TYR A 434 10.56 -1.88 -30.67
N LEU A 435 9.53 -1.09 -30.32
CA LEU A 435 8.16 -1.29 -30.79
C LEU A 435 7.96 -0.86 -32.25
N GLU A 436 8.63 0.21 -32.70
CA GLU A 436 8.56 0.69 -34.10
C GLU A 436 9.17 -0.29 -35.10
N GLU A 437 10.29 -0.92 -34.72
CA GLU A 437 11.03 -1.85 -35.58
C GLU A 437 10.57 -3.31 -35.42
N MET A 438 9.46 -3.55 -34.73
CA MET A 438 9.04 -4.89 -34.33
C MET A 438 8.74 -5.81 -35.52
N ASP A 439 9.47 -6.93 -35.58
CA ASP A 439 9.13 -8.07 -36.45
C ASP A 439 8.15 -8.99 -35.70
N TYR A 440 6.86 -8.87 -36.03
CA TYR A 440 5.78 -9.62 -35.37
C TYR A 440 5.98 -11.14 -35.40
N GLN A 441 6.49 -11.68 -36.51
CA GLN A 441 6.73 -13.12 -36.63
C GLN A 441 7.84 -13.56 -35.66
N LYS A 442 8.97 -12.84 -35.66
CA LYS A 442 10.05 -13.13 -34.71
C LYS A 442 9.63 -12.87 -33.25
N PHE A 443 8.73 -11.92 -33.01
CA PHE A 443 8.20 -11.64 -31.68
C PHE A 443 7.34 -12.79 -31.15
N VAL A 444 6.40 -13.31 -31.97
CA VAL A 444 5.58 -14.48 -31.60
C VAL A 444 6.46 -15.72 -31.37
N GLU A 445 7.54 -15.88 -32.13
CA GLU A 445 8.52 -16.96 -31.96
C GLU A 445 9.47 -16.77 -30.75
N GLY A 446 9.38 -15.66 -30.03
CA GLY A 446 10.29 -15.32 -28.92
C GLY A 446 11.73 -15.05 -29.35
N LYS A 447 11.96 -14.73 -30.62
CA LYS A 447 13.28 -14.40 -31.21
C LYS A 447 13.55 -12.91 -31.28
N TYR A 448 12.52 -12.08 -31.18
CA TYR A 448 12.61 -10.62 -31.08
C TYR A 448 12.35 -10.22 -29.63
N LEU A 449 13.41 -9.91 -28.89
CA LEU A 449 13.37 -9.60 -27.47
C LEU A 449 14.03 -8.24 -27.21
N MET A 450 13.44 -7.44 -26.34
CA MET A 450 14.04 -6.19 -25.88
C MET A 450 15.35 -6.51 -25.13
N THR A 451 16.34 -5.60 -25.19
CA THR A 451 17.69 -5.79 -24.63
C THR A 451 17.70 -6.24 -23.16
N ARG A 452 16.67 -5.83 -22.40
CA ARG A 452 16.54 -6.06 -20.95
C ARG A 452 15.78 -7.33 -20.60
N VAL A 453 15.24 -8.05 -21.59
CA VAL A 453 14.61 -9.34 -21.35
C VAL A 453 15.69 -10.34 -20.99
N ASP A 454 15.59 -10.93 -19.80
CA ASP A 454 16.45 -12.03 -19.40
C ASP A 454 16.17 -13.26 -20.30
N ARG A 455 17.08 -13.49 -21.25
CA ARG A 455 17.00 -14.61 -22.19
C ARG A 455 17.01 -15.95 -21.46
N GLN A 456 17.70 -16.05 -20.33
CA GLN A 456 17.74 -17.26 -19.52
C GLN A 456 16.39 -17.49 -18.82
N LYS A 457 15.70 -16.43 -18.40
CA LYS A 457 14.32 -16.52 -17.90
C LYS A 457 13.35 -16.99 -18.99
N VAL A 458 13.47 -16.45 -20.20
CA VAL A 458 12.66 -16.87 -21.37
C VAL A 458 12.84 -18.35 -21.68
N LEU A 459 14.09 -18.84 -21.65
CA LEU A 459 14.40 -20.24 -21.95
C LEU A 459 13.93 -21.22 -20.87
N ASN A 460 13.81 -20.79 -19.61
CA ASN A 460 13.47 -21.66 -18.49
C ASN A 460 12.01 -21.55 -18.03
N SER A 461 11.31 -20.47 -18.37
CA SER A 461 9.92 -20.25 -17.96
C SER A 461 8.95 -21.11 -18.78
N ARG A 462 8.22 -22.01 -18.12
CA ARG A 462 7.21 -22.86 -18.77
C ARG A 462 6.06 -22.07 -19.39
N ILE A 463 5.68 -20.95 -18.75
CA ILE A 463 4.65 -20.05 -19.27
C ILE A 463 5.14 -19.39 -20.56
N VAL A 464 6.36 -18.83 -20.56
CA VAL A 464 6.94 -18.21 -21.77
C VAL A 464 7.10 -19.23 -22.89
N LEU A 465 7.60 -20.43 -22.57
CA LEU A 465 7.72 -21.52 -23.55
C LEU A 465 6.37 -21.92 -24.16
N SER A 466 5.27 -21.83 -23.41
CA SER A 466 3.93 -22.06 -23.96
C SER A 466 3.49 -20.96 -24.93
N LEU A 467 3.84 -19.71 -24.64
CA LEU A 467 3.50 -18.55 -25.47
C LEU A 467 4.27 -18.55 -26.80
N VAL A 468 5.53 -18.97 -26.83
CA VAL A 468 6.34 -18.97 -28.06
C VAL A 468 6.20 -20.24 -28.89
N LYS A 469 5.48 -21.24 -28.37
CA LYS A 469 5.19 -22.47 -29.12
C LYS A 469 4.24 -22.15 -30.27
N PRO A 470 4.50 -22.69 -31.49
CA PRO A 470 3.56 -22.54 -32.61
C PRO A 470 2.17 -23.05 -32.23
N TRP A 471 1.16 -22.27 -32.58
CA TRP A 471 -0.24 -22.57 -32.33
C TRP A 471 -1.05 -22.35 -33.60
N GLU A 472 -2.09 -23.16 -33.80
CA GLU A 472 -2.88 -23.18 -35.05
C GLU A 472 -3.61 -21.86 -35.35
N HIS A 473 -3.74 -20.99 -34.36
CA HIS A 473 -4.40 -19.70 -34.48
C HIS A 473 -3.42 -18.51 -34.33
N ASP A 474 -2.13 -18.73 -34.60
CA ASP A 474 -1.14 -17.66 -34.60
C ASP A 474 -1.43 -16.58 -35.65
N ASP A 475 -2.19 -16.89 -36.71
CA ASP A 475 -2.72 -15.89 -37.66
C ASP A 475 -3.51 -14.78 -36.95
N LYS A 476 -4.38 -15.15 -35.99
CA LYS A 476 -5.18 -14.20 -35.21
C LYS A 476 -4.33 -13.41 -34.23
N VAL A 477 -3.32 -14.06 -33.65
CA VAL A 477 -2.36 -13.43 -32.73
C VAL A 477 -1.59 -12.32 -33.47
N HIS A 478 -1.17 -12.57 -34.71
CA HIS A 478 -0.52 -11.56 -35.54
C HIS A 478 -1.41 -10.35 -35.82
N VAL A 479 -2.68 -10.58 -36.21
CA VAL A 479 -3.65 -9.49 -36.44
C VAL A 479 -3.83 -8.65 -35.19
N ILE A 480 -4.00 -9.29 -34.03
CA ILE A 480 -4.16 -8.59 -32.75
C ILE A 480 -2.91 -7.77 -32.39
N LEU A 481 -1.71 -8.34 -32.56
CA LEU A 481 -0.46 -7.62 -32.29
C LEU A 481 -0.26 -6.43 -33.23
N GLN A 482 -0.60 -6.56 -34.53
CA GLN A 482 -0.54 -5.47 -35.50
C GLN A 482 -1.45 -4.29 -35.14
N MET A 483 -2.49 -4.52 -34.34
CA MET A 483 -3.33 -3.45 -33.82
C MET A 483 -2.79 -2.91 -32.49
N ILE A 484 -2.42 -3.79 -31.55
CA ILE A 484 -2.00 -3.38 -30.20
C ILE A 484 -0.66 -2.65 -30.22
N ILE A 485 0.35 -3.18 -30.90
CA ILE A 485 1.72 -2.64 -30.86
C ILE A 485 1.76 -1.16 -31.30
N PRO A 486 1.14 -0.73 -32.42
CA PRO A 486 1.10 0.69 -32.77
C PRO A 486 0.46 1.58 -31.70
N ALA A 487 -0.59 1.10 -31.02
CA ALA A 487 -1.22 1.83 -29.92
C ALA A 487 -0.28 1.95 -28.71
N LEU A 488 0.47 0.89 -28.38
CA LEU A 488 1.49 0.93 -27.32
C LEU A 488 2.66 1.86 -27.69
N THR A 489 3.11 1.83 -28.95
CA THR A 489 4.14 2.73 -29.47
C THR A 489 3.72 4.18 -29.32
N MET A 490 2.49 4.52 -29.73
CA MET A 490 1.96 5.88 -29.60
C MET A 490 1.92 6.33 -28.14
N MET A 491 1.49 5.46 -27.21
CA MET A 491 1.49 5.78 -25.78
C MET A 491 2.90 6.00 -25.23
N ALA A 492 3.85 5.13 -25.59
CA ALA A 492 5.25 5.27 -25.19
C ALA A 492 5.87 6.55 -25.77
N PHE A 493 5.58 6.87 -27.03
CA PHE A 493 6.06 8.07 -27.71
C PHE A 493 5.54 9.34 -27.05
N ILE A 494 4.23 9.46 -26.82
CA ILE A 494 3.62 10.62 -26.14
C ILE A 494 4.27 10.84 -24.77
N ILE A 495 4.47 9.77 -24.01
CA ILE A 495 5.09 9.84 -22.68
C ILE A 495 6.57 10.22 -22.78
N THR A 496 7.29 9.77 -23.82
CA THR A 496 8.70 10.10 -24.05
C THR A 496 8.88 11.56 -24.44
N GLU A 497 8.12 12.08 -25.41
CA GLU A 497 8.22 13.47 -25.85
C GLU A 497 7.88 14.44 -24.71
N LEU A 498 6.89 14.11 -23.89
CA LEU A 498 6.55 14.91 -22.72
C LEU A 498 7.60 14.87 -21.61
N VAL A 499 8.51 13.88 -21.58
CA VAL A 499 9.66 13.88 -20.64
C VAL A 499 10.70 14.94 -21.06
N TYR A 500 10.86 15.19 -22.36
CA TYR A 500 11.88 16.11 -22.88
C TYR A 500 11.41 17.57 -22.96
N VAL A 501 10.11 17.85 -22.82
CA VAL A 501 9.58 19.22 -22.80
C VAL A 501 9.79 19.91 -21.43
N PHE A 502 10.08 19.15 -20.36
CA PHE A 502 10.16 19.66 -18.99
C PHE A 502 11.52 19.49 -18.29
N VAL A 503 12.51 18.86 -18.94
CA VAL A 503 13.93 18.89 -18.53
C VAL A 503 14.63 19.95 -19.36
#